data_AF-A0A521M4T3-F1
#
_entry.id   AF-A0A521M4T3-F1
#
_cell.length_a   1.000
_cell.length_b   1.000
_cell.length_c   1.000
_cell.angle_alpha   90.00
_cell.angle_beta   90.00
_cell.angle_gamma   90.00
#
_symmetry.space_group_name_H-M   'P 1'
#
loop_
_entity.id
_entity.type
_entity.pdbx_description
1 polymer ?
#
loop_
_entity_poly.entity_id
_entity_poly.type
_entity_poly.pdbx_seq_one_letter_code
_entity_poly.pdbx_strand_id
1 'polypeptide(L)'
;MSSLANGYSLDVPRRLFRIVRGDRFGRAYESERGATLTVMAGVNALQQSLESAMRQGTAGLPDLDRETYRRISRNSAVVSGISGDSIVYYKARATCGGANFASFVLVYVPAERGIYDAVVARMSRSFDRATLPDGRPLCP
;
A
#
# COMPACT_ATOMS: atom_id res chain seq x y z
N MET A 1 -13.80 -3.89 9.96
CA MET A 1 -12.37 -4.26 10.07
C MET A 1 -12.25 -5.66 9.52
N SER A 2 -11.49 -5.88 8.43
CA SER A 2 -11.23 -7.24 7.94
C SER A 2 -9.88 -7.26 7.23
N SER A 3 -8.87 -7.85 7.89
CA SER A 3 -7.58 -8.26 7.29
C SER A 3 -6.83 -9.23 8.20
N LEU A 4 -7.48 -10.31 8.67
CA LEU A 4 -6.78 -11.32 9.48
C LEU A 4 -5.99 -12.35 8.62
N ALA A 5 -6.31 -12.54 7.34
CA ALA A 5 -5.69 -13.62 6.55
C ALA A 5 -4.28 -13.31 6.02
N ASN A 6 -3.94 -12.02 5.80
CA ASN A 6 -2.74 -11.64 5.04
C ASN A 6 -1.69 -10.88 5.87
N GLY A 7 -1.79 -10.82 7.19
CA GLY A 7 -0.69 -10.33 8.03
C GLY A 7 -0.37 -8.84 7.95
N TYR A 8 -1.36 -7.99 7.63
CA TYR A 8 -1.18 -6.55 7.54
C TYR A 8 -2.34 -5.79 8.22
N SER A 9 -2.04 -4.55 8.62
CA SER A 9 -3.01 -3.57 9.07
C SER A 9 -2.82 -2.31 8.25
N LEU A 10 -3.91 -1.60 7.92
CA LEU A 10 -3.83 -0.32 7.23
C LEU A 10 -4.90 0.61 7.77
N ASP A 11 -4.47 1.73 8.32
CA ASP A 11 -5.35 2.77 8.86
C ASP A 11 -5.77 3.73 7.76
N VAL A 12 -6.83 3.37 7.05
CA VAL A 12 -7.42 4.18 5.98
C VAL A 12 -8.32 5.28 6.60
N PRO A 13 -8.02 6.58 6.39
CA PRO A 13 -8.84 7.67 6.95
C PRO A 13 -10.24 7.71 6.32
N ARG A 14 -11.22 7.07 6.95
CA ARG A 14 -12.59 6.88 6.41
C ARG A 14 -13.39 8.16 6.18
N ARG A 15 -12.94 9.30 6.74
CA ARG A 15 -13.53 10.62 6.45
C ARG A 15 -13.03 11.21 5.13
N LEU A 16 -11.87 10.75 4.64
CA LEU A 16 -11.29 11.19 3.37
C LEU A 16 -11.52 10.17 2.25
N PHE A 17 -11.58 8.88 2.58
CA PHE A 17 -11.70 7.82 1.60
C PHE A 17 -13.01 7.05 1.73
N ARG A 18 -13.70 6.89 0.60
CA ARG A 18 -14.85 6.00 0.43
C ARG A 18 -14.44 4.81 -0.40
N ILE A 19 -14.92 3.62 -0.04
CA ILE A 19 -14.68 2.42 -0.86
C ILE A 19 -15.54 2.51 -2.12
N VAL A 20 -14.94 2.26 -3.28
CA VAL A 20 -15.63 2.24 -4.57
C VAL A 20 -15.69 0.85 -5.19
N ARG A 21 -14.70 0.00 -4.86
CA ARG A 21 -14.64 -1.39 -5.30
C ARG A 21 -13.89 -2.23 -4.28
N GLY A 22 -14.23 -3.50 -4.17
CA GLY A 22 -13.42 -4.45 -3.40
C GLY A 22 -13.88 -5.88 -3.53
N ASP A 23 -12.93 -6.78 -3.37
CA ASP A 23 -13.13 -8.22 -3.34
C ASP A 23 -12.21 -8.85 -2.27
N ARG A 24 -11.94 -10.15 -2.39
CA ARG A 24 -11.07 -10.88 -1.47
C ARG A 24 -9.58 -10.53 -1.61
N PHE A 25 -9.16 -9.95 -2.73
CA PHE A 25 -7.78 -9.66 -3.10
C PHE A 25 -7.42 -8.19 -2.89
N GLY A 26 -8.40 -7.30 -2.92
CA GLY A 26 -8.11 -5.89 -2.73
C GLY A 26 -9.32 -5.00 -2.57
N ARG A 27 -9.03 -3.72 -2.31
CA ARG A 27 -10.02 -2.65 -2.18
C ARG A 27 -9.49 -1.41 -2.87
N ALA A 28 -10.36 -0.74 -3.62
CA ALA A 28 -10.12 0.57 -4.19
C ALA A 28 -10.98 1.60 -3.46
N TYR A 29 -10.39 2.75 -3.20
CA TYR A 29 -11.01 3.87 -2.53
C TYR A 29 -10.76 5.15 -3.31
N GLU A 30 -11.69 6.08 -3.18
CA GLU A 30 -11.59 7.41 -3.76
C GLU A 30 -11.87 8.47 -2.67
N SER A 31 -11.27 9.63 -2.86
CA SER A 31 -11.49 10.83 -2.08
C SER A 31 -12.23 11.86 -2.92
N GLU A 32 -13.12 12.63 -2.28
CA GLU A 32 -13.79 13.78 -2.91
C GLU A 32 -12.80 14.84 -3.41
N ARG A 33 -11.55 14.79 -2.93
CA ARG A 33 -10.45 15.68 -3.34
C ARG A 33 -9.58 15.08 -4.47
N GLY A 34 -10.08 14.06 -5.17
CA GLY A 34 -9.44 13.49 -6.36
C GLY A 34 -8.30 12.50 -6.11
N ALA A 35 -8.08 12.04 -4.88
CA ALA A 35 -7.09 11.00 -4.61
C ALA A 35 -7.68 9.60 -4.74
N THR A 36 -6.88 8.65 -5.24
CA THR A 36 -7.24 7.23 -5.31
C THR A 36 -6.30 6.42 -4.44
N LEU A 37 -6.85 5.41 -3.76
CA LEU A 37 -6.11 4.46 -2.95
C LEU A 37 -6.49 3.05 -3.37
N THR A 38 -5.51 2.23 -3.74
CA THR A 38 -5.71 0.80 -3.95
C THR A 38 -4.90 0.02 -2.93
N VAL A 39 -5.52 -0.97 -2.29
CA VAL A 39 -4.92 -1.86 -1.30
C VAL A 39 -5.06 -3.28 -1.84
N MET A 40 -3.96 -4.02 -1.90
CA MET A 40 -3.93 -5.39 -2.40
C MET A 40 -3.25 -6.31 -1.39
N ALA A 41 -3.72 -7.54 -1.28
CA ALA A 41 -3.03 -8.57 -0.52
C ALA A 41 -3.38 -9.96 -1.03
N GLY A 42 -2.42 -10.89 -0.95
CA GLY A 42 -2.62 -12.26 -1.40
C GLY A 42 -1.49 -13.18 -1.00
N VAL A 43 -1.70 -14.47 -1.27
CA VAL A 43 -0.74 -15.54 -1.01
C VAL A 43 0.42 -15.45 -2.00
N ASN A 44 1.64 -15.58 -1.49
CA ASN A 44 2.85 -15.74 -2.30
C ASN A 44 3.00 -17.20 -2.76
N ALA A 45 2.06 -17.67 -3.59
CA ALA A 45 2.01 -19.07 -4.02
C ALA A 45 3.27 -19.50 -4.81
N LEU A 46 3.91 -18.54 -5.47
CA LEU A 46 5.12 -18.75 -6.27
C LEU A 46 6.42 -18.60 -5.46
N GLN A 47 6.34 -18.39 -4.14
CA GLN A 47 7.49 -18.19 -3.24
C GLN A 47 8.49 -17.16 -3.76
N GLN A 48 7.98 -16.10 -4.39
CA GLN A 48 8.78 -15.06 -4.99
C GLN A 48 9.48 -14.23 -3.90
N SER A 49 10.64 -13.68 -4.24
CA SER A 49 11.22 -12.57 -3.47
C SER A 49 10.34 -11.33 -3.64
N LEU A 50 10.38 -10.43 -2.64
CA LEU A 50 9.64 -9.16 -2.76
C LEU A 50 10.08 -8.35 -3.98
N GLU A 51 11.36 -8.36 -4.34
CA GLU A 51 11.87 -7.68 -5.52
C GLU A 51 11.29 -8.25 -6.83
N SER A 52 11.16 -9.57 -6.92
CA SER A 52 10.50 -10.22 -8.07
C SER A 52 9.00 -9.91 -8.12
N ALA A 53 8.33 -10.01 -6.97
CA ALA A 53 6.92 -9.66 -6.84
C ALA A 53 6.66 -8.18 -7.12
N MET A 54 7.59 -7.28 -6.79
CA MET A 54 7.51 -5.87 -7.16
C MET A 54 7.62 -5.67 -8.66
N ARG A 55 8.62 -6.28 -9.33
CA ARG A 55 8.74 -6.16 -10.79
C ARG A 55 7.46 -6.59 -11.52
N GLN A 56 6.74 -7.55 -10.97
CA GLN A 56 5.45 -8.02 -11.51
C GLN A 56 4.26 -7.15 -11.05
N GLY A 57 4.24 -6.77 -9.77
CA GLY A 57 3.13 -6.05 -9.12
C GLY A 57 3.11 -4.54 -9.36
N THR A 58 4.25 -3.93 -9.74
CA THR A 58 4.30 -2.53 -10.18
C THR A 58 3.88 -2.34 -11.63
N ALA A 59 3.69 -3.42 -12.40
CA ALA A 59 3.26 -3.33 -13.80
C ALA A 59 1.87 -2.69 -13.99
N GLY A 60 1.07 -2.61 -12.92
CA GLY A 60 -0.21 -1.89 -12.90
C GLY A 60 -0.16 -0.52 -12.20
N LEU A 61 1.01 -0.08 -11.74
CA LEU A 61 1.19 1.29 -11.27
C LEU A 61 1.38 2.23 -12.47
N PRO A 62 0.99 3.51 -12.35
CA PRO A 62 1.39 4.49 -13.35
C PRO A 62 2.91 4.51 -13.49
N ASP A 63 3.40 4.53 -14.73
CA ASP A 63 4.81 4.78 -15.00
C ASP A 63 5.19 6.13 -14.40
N LEU A 64 6.27 6.14 -13.62
CA LEU A 64 6.75 7.37 -13.01
C LEU A 64 7.60 8.12 -14.03
N ASP A 65 7.15 9.32 -14.42
CA ASP A 65 7.97 10.26 -15.20
C ASP A 65 9.23 10.65 -14.41
N ARG A 66 9.08 10.76 -13.09
CA ARG A 66 10.20 11.05 -12.18
C ARG A 66 10.03 10.35 -10.85
N GLU A 67 10.92 9.40 -10.58
CA GLU A 67 11.09 8.85 -9.24
C GLU A 67 11.71 9.89 -8.30
N THR A 68 11.13 10.05 -7.11
CA THR A 68 11.61 10.97 -6.07
C THR A 68 12.10 10.24 -4.82
N TYR A 69 11.68 8.99 -4.64
CA TYR A 69 12.07 8.17 -3.52
C TYR A 69 11.98 6.68 -3.87
N ARG A 70 13.00 5.91 -3.49
CA ARG A 70 12.98 4.46 -3.54
C ARG A 70 13.73 3.88 -2.37
N ARG A 71 13.11 2.90 -1.72
CA ARG A 71 13.76 2.08 -0.70
C ARG A 71 13.27 0.65 -0.83
N ILE A 72 14.19 -0.27 -1.11
CA ILE A 72 13.90 -1.69 -1.21
C ILE A 72 14.75 -2.42 -0.17
N SER A 73 14.12 -3.35 0.53
CA SER A 73 14.75 -4.26 1.48
C SER A 73 14.23 -5.67 1.22
N ARG A 74 14.75 -6.66 1.95
CA ARG A 74 14.33 -8.06 1.81
C ARG A 74 12.80 -8.24 1.93
N ASN A 75 12.18 -7.51 2.86
CA ASN A 75 10.78 -7.74 3.25
C ASN A 75 9.87 -6.52 3.05
N SER A 76 10.39 -5.37 2.64
CA SER A 76 9.61 -4.15 2.44
C SER A 76 10.16 -3.32 1.30
N ALA A 77 9.27 -2.64 0.59
CA ALA A 77 9.63 -1.74 -0.47
C ALA A 77 8.69 -0.54 -0.54
N VAL A 78 9.28 0.60 -0.88
CA VAL A 78 8.59 1.86 -1.04
C VAL A 78 9.12 2.54 -2.30
N VAL A 79 8.22 3.03 -3.13
CA VAL A 79 8.54 3.85 -4.30
C VAL A 79 7.60 5.05 -4.29
N SER A 80 8.13 6.24 -4.52
CA SER A 80 7.34 7.45 -4.70
C SER A 80 7.88 8.30 -5.84
N GLY A 81 6.99 8.92 -6.60
CA GLY A 81 7.38 9.77 -7.70
C GLY A 81 6.24 10.58 -8.26
N ILE A 82 6.51 11.20 -9.39
CA ILE A 82 5.56 11.96 -10.19
C ILE A 82 5.21 11.13 -11.43
N SER A 83 3.93 11.09 -11.77
CA SER A 83 3.37 10.51 -12.99
C SER A 83 2.28 11.44 -13.50
N GLY A 84 2.50 12.06 -14.65
CA GLY A 84 1.75 13.21 -15.14
C GLY A 84 1.65 14.31 -14.07
N ASP A 85 0.42 14.76 -13.83
CA ASP A 85 0.12 15.77 -12.81
C ASP A 85 -0.16 15.16 -11.42
N SER A 86 0.28 13.94 -11.16
CA SER A 86 0.03 13.20 -9.93
C SER A 86 1.30 12.81 -9.19
N ILE A 87 1.22 12.79 -7.87
CA ILE A 87 2.16 12.11 -6.99
C ILE A 87 1.65 10.68 -6.79
N VAL A 88 2.55 9.72 -6.94
CA VAL A 88 2.30 8.31 -6.66
C VAL A 88 3.14 7.90 -5.45
N TYR A 89 2.51 7.24 -4.48
CA TYR A 89 3.18 6.58 -3.37
C TYR A 89 2.78 5.11 -3.35
N TYR A 90 3.74 4.23 -3.52
CA TYR A 90 3.57 2.78 -3.46
C TYR A 90 4.37 2.21 -2.31
N LYS A 91 3.75 1.31 -1.54
CA LYS A 91 4.44 0.52 -0.51
C LYS A 91 3.96 -0.92 -0.55
N ALA A 92 4.90 -1.85 -0.47
CA ALA A 92 4.65 -3.28 -0.41
C ALA A 92 5.50 -3.94 0.66
N ARG A 93 5.04 -5.07 1.19
CA ARG A 93 5.83 -5.88 2.10
C ARG A 93 5.47 -7.36 2.03
N ALA A 94 6.45 -8.21 2.32
CA ALA A 94 6.24 -9.61 2.64
C ALA A 94 5.61 -9.72 4.04
N THR A 95 4.57 -10.53 4.19
CA THR A 95 3.89 -10.80 5.46
C THR A 95 3.91 -12.29 5.78
N CYS A 96 3.71 -12.62 7.06
CA CYS A 96 3.65 -13.99 7.57
C CYS A 96 4.84 -14.85 7.13
N GLY A 97 6.05 -14.38 7.41
CA GLY A 97 7.30 -15.07 7.02
C GLY A 97 7.55 -15.11 5.51
N GLY A 98 6.84 -14.30 4.72
CA GLY A 98 6.93 -14.31 3.26
C GLY A 98 5.89 -15.19 2.56
N ALA A 99 5.00 -15.84 3.32
CA ALA A 99 3.89 -16.61 2.78
C ALA A 99 2.86 -15.74 2.05
N ASN A 100 2.81 -14.45 2.37
CA ASN A 100 1.87 -13.49 1.80
C ASN A 100 2.59 -12.22 1.35
N PHE A 101 1.95 -11.49 0.43
CA PHE A 101 2.30 -10.11 0.10
C PHE A 101 1.12 -9.20 0.37
N ALA A 102 1.42 -7.99 0.82
CA ALA A 102 0.47 -6.89 0.89
C ALA A 102 1.09 -5.64 0.29
N SER A 103 0.26 -4.79 -0.31
CA SER A 103 0.67 -3.50 -0.84
C SER A 103 -0.45 -2.47 -0.79
N PHE A 104 -0.08 -1.20 -0.89
CA PHE A 104 -0.99 -0.13 -1.24
C PHE A 104 -0.33 0.88 -2.18
N VAL A 105 -1.14 1.50 -3.02
CA VAL A 105 -0.79 2.67 -3.82
C VAL A 105 -1.75 3.80 -3.51
N LEU A 106 -1.21 4.98 -3.25
CA LEU A 106 -1.95 6.23 -3.14
C LEU A 106 -1.52 7.15 -4.28
N VAL A 107 -2.49 7.68 -5.02
CA VAL A 107 -2.28 8.66 -6.09
C VAL A 107 -3.05 9.94 -5.74
N TYR A 108 -2.39 11.10 -5.83
CA TYR A 108 -2.99 12.40 -5.50
C TYR A 108 -2.29 13.54 -6.23
N VAL A 109 -2.98 14.66 -6.41
CA VAL A 109 -2.42 15.84 -7.07
C VAL A 109 -1.46 16.62 -6.15
N PRO A 110 -0.40 17.26 -6.68
CA PRO A 110 0.55 18.06 -5.90
C PRO A 110 -0.09 19.16 -5.04
N ALA A 111 -1.21 19.75 -5.47
CA ALA A 111 -1.93 20.77 -4.71
C ALA A 111 -2.42 20.27 -3.33
N GLU A 112 -2.60 18.96 -3.19
CA GLU A 112 -3.12 18.31 -1.99
C GLU A 112 -2.02 17.70 -1.11
N ARG A 113 -0.75 18.00 -1.41
CA ARG A 113 0.42 17.39 -0.76
C ARG A 113 0.41 17.50 0.76
N GLY A 114 0.04 18.67 1.31
CA GLY A 114 0.00 18.87 2.76
C GLY A 114 -0.94 17.90 3.48
N ILE A 115 -2.05 17.52 2.85
CA ILE A 115 -3.02 16.57 3.40
C ILE A 115 -2.52 15.14 3.19
N TYR A 116 -2.16 14.78 1.95
CA TYR A 116 -1.85 13.40 1.64
C TYR A 116 -0.48 12.93 2.12
N ASP A 117 0.52 13.80 2.30
CA ASP A 117 1.79 13.41 2.92
C ASP A 117 1.57 12.95 4.38
N ALA A 118 0.66 13.61 5.11
CA ALA A 118 0.27 13.20 6.46
C ALA A 118 -0.50 11.87 6.46
N VAL A 119 -1.38 11.67 5.47
CA VAL A 119 -2.09 10.41 5.26
C VAL A 119 -1.13 9.27 4.95
N VAL A 120 -0.19 9.47 4.02
CA VAL A 120 0.87 8.53 3.67
C VAL A 120 1.67 8.14 4.91
N ALA A 121 2.10 9.13 5.71
CA ALA A 121 2.87 8.86 6.92
C ALA A 121 2.08 8.00 7.92
N ARG A 122 0.79 8.30 8.14
CA ARG A 122 -0.09 7.53 9.02
C ARG A 122 -0.30 6.11 8.51
N MET A 123 -0.65 5.96 7.24
CA MET A 123 -0.87 4.66 6.60
C MET A 123 0.39 3.82 6.61
N SER A 124 1.53 4.40 6.21
CA SER A 124 2.83 3.74 6.16
C SER A 124 3.23 3.19 7.53
N ARG A 125 3.04 3.95 8.61
CA ARG A 125 3.27 3.48 10.00
C ARG A 125 2.34 2.34 10.39
N SER A 126 1.05 2.44 10.08
CA SER A 126 0.09 1.37 10.40
C SER A 126 0.40 0.08 9.63
N PHE A 127 0.92 0.23 8.41
CA PHE A 127 1.29 -0.86 7.51
C PHE A 127 2.57 -1.59 7.94
N ASP A 128 3.44 -0.95 8.71
CA ASP A 128 4.66 -1.58 9.24
C ASP A 128 4.41 -2.43 10.49
N ARG A 129 3.21 -2.38 11.09
CA ARG A 129 2.90 -3.17 12.28
C ARG A 129 2.98 -4.67 11.99
N ALA A 130 3.47 -5.43 12.97
CA ALA A 130 3.41 -6.90 12.98
C ALA A 130 2.31 -7.43 13.91
N THR A 131 1.77 -6.56 14.76
CA THR A 131 0.78 -6.88 15.79
C THR A 131 -0.42 -5.94 15.72
N LEU A 132 -1.54 -6.42 16.24
CA LEU A 132 -2.73 -5.64 16.56
C LEU A 132 -2.44 -4.70 17.76
N PRO A 133 -3.29 -3.68 17.98
CA PRO A 133 -3.14 -2.78 19.14
C PRO A 133 -3.14 -3.49 20.50
N ASP A 134 -3.72 -4.69 20.59
CA ASP A 134 -3.74 -5.53 21.79
C ASP A 134 -2.54 -6.49 21.91
N GLY A 135 -1.55 -6.36 21.03
CA GLY A 135 -0.31 -7.15 21.05
C GLY A 135 -0.38 -8.49 20.32
N ARG A 136 -1.57 -8.95 19.88
CA ARG A 136 -1.68 -10.20 19.11
C ARG A 136 -1.00 -10.06 17.74
N PRO A 137 -0.34 -11.11 17.24
CA PRO A 137 0.28 -11.05 15.91
C PRO A 137 -0.78 -10.92 14.81
N LEU A 138 -0.44 -10.19 13.74
CA LEU A 138 -1.30 -10.07 12.56
C LEU A 138 -1.28 -11.34 11.70
N CYS A 139 -0.27 -12.18 11.88
CA CYS A 139 -0.20 -13.51 11.30
C CYS A 139 -0.51 -14.51 12.41
N PRO A 140 -1.48 -15.42 12.21
CA PRO A 140 -1.76 -16.49 13.16
C PRO A 140 -0.60 -17.49 13.25
#